data_AF-A0ABD0KND1-F1
#
_entry.id   AF-A0ABD0KND1-F1
#
_cell.length_a   1.000
_cell.length_b   1.000
_cell.length_c   1.000
_cell.angle_alpha   90.00
_cell.angle_beta   90.00
_cell.angle_gamma   90.00
#
_symmetry.space_group_name_H-M   'P 1'
#
loop_
_entity.id
_entity.type
_entity.pdbx_description
1 polymer ?
#
loop_
_entity_poly.entity_id
_entity_poly.type
_entity_poly.pdbx_seq_one_letter_code
_entity_poly.pdbx_strand_id
1 'polypeptide(L)'
;MMKGFFFVVVVLSNCALVRTEDCEIKDPPRCDLSEPQVVNSVKANATCPDDVVTLVVGETYKLDVNFTPVKEAENATSVVEVYFLGLKIPVHITDADACEHKGIKCPLKANQTYDFEPVFEVKPRMPISIELKATLSWSLVDENKEDIFCTRVDVVVKPKPTDTAQFYLPFQPVHDSQREMTFREVP
;
A
#
# COMPACT_ATOMS: atom_id res chain seq x y z
N MET A 1 47.80 -10.74 -46.06
CA MET A 1 46.42 -11.28 -46.13
C MET A 1 46.13 -12.00 -44.83
N MET A 2 45.32 -11.42 -43.95
CA MET A 2 44.77 -12.10 -42.77
C MET A 2 43.35 -11.56 -42.56
N LYS A 3 42.35 -12.40 -42.84
CA LYS A 3 40.93 -12.10 -42.58
C LYS A 3 40.70 -12.28 -41.08
N GLY A 4 40.55 -11.17 -40.35
CA GLY A 4 40.34 -11.19 -38.90
C GLY A 4 38.91 -10.81 -38.56
N PHE A 5 38.13 -11.83 -38.20
CA PHE A 5 36.74 -11.83 -37.75
C PHE A 5 36.39 -10.67 -36.79
N PHE A 6 35.38 -9.87 -37.14
CA PHE A 6 34.66 -9.01 -36.19
C PHE A 6 33.84 -9.90 -35.25
N PHE A 7 34.30 -10.10 -34.01
CA PHE A 7 33.46 -10.65 -32.94
C PHE A 7 32.56 -9.52 -32.40
N VAL A 8 31.33 -9.45 -32.90
CA VAL A 8 30.28 -8.65 -32.26
C VAL A 8 29.82 -9.43 -31.03
N VAL A 9 30.32 -9.04 -29.86
CA VAL A 9 29.82 -9.54 -28.57
C VAL A 9 28.48 -8.85 -28.31
N VAL A 10 27.37 -9.52 -28.66
CA VAL A 10 26.03 -9.11 -28.24
C VAL A 10 25.89 -9.50 -26.77
N VAL A 11 26.12 -8.54 -25.88
CA VAL A 11 25.77 -8.69 -24.46
C VAL A 11 24.25 -8.63 -24.39
N LEU A 12 23.59 -9.80 -24.42
CA LEU A 12 22.19 -9.92 -24.07
C LEU A 12 22.07 -9.60 -22.58
N SER A 13 21.88 -8.32 -22.29
CA SER A 13 21.48 -7.85 -20.97
C SER A 13 20.15 -8.51 -20.64
N ASN A 14 20.21 -9.57 -19.82
CA ASN A 14 19.06 -10.03 -19.05
C ASN A 14 18.72 -8.92 -18.06
N CYS A 15 18.05 -7.86 -18.53
CA CYS A 15 17.16 -7.12 -17.67
C CYS A 15 16.06 -8.11 -17.31
N ALA A 16 16.18 -8.77 -16.17
CA ALA A 16 15.00 -9.25 -15.48
C ALA A 16 14.10 -8.02 -15.36
N LEU A 17 13.01 -7.99 -16.12
CA LEU A 17 11.94 -7.05 -15.90
C LEU A 17 11.55 -7.24 -14.44
N VAL A 18 11.91 -6.26 -13.60
CA VAL A 18 11.29 -6.11 -12.29
C VAL A 18 9.83 -5.90 -12.60
N ARG A 19 9.05 -6.98 -12.59
CA ARG A 19 7.60 -6.86 -12.55
C ARG A 19 7.32 -6.20 -11.21
N THR A 20 6.85 -4.96 -11.24
CA THR A 20 5.98 -4.51 -10.17
C THR A 20 4.87 -5.55 -10.11
N GLU A 21 4.88 -6.38 -9.08
CA GLU A 21 3.76 -7.28 -8.82
C GLU A 21 2.61 -6.36 -8.45
N ASP A 22 1.79 -6.01 -9.43
CA ASP A 22 0.54 -5.30 -9.20
C ASP A 22 -0.47 -6.32 -8.68
N CYS A 23 -1.04 -6.04 -7.51
CA CYS A 23 -2.09 -6.86 -6.91
C CYS A 23 -3.40 -6.62 -7.65
N GLU A 24 -4.15 -7.68 -7.96
CA GLU A 24 -5.51 -7.60 -8.48
C GLU A 24 -6.39 -8.63 -7.76
N ILE A 25 -7.36 -8.14 -6.99
CA ILE A 25 -8.39 -8.96 -6.34
C ILE A 25 -9.66 -8.84 -7.18
N LYS A 26 -10.15 -9.97 -7.70
CA LYS A 26 -11.41 -10.04 -8.46
C LYS A 26 -12.55 -10.44 -7.54
N ASP A 27 -13.72 -9.87 -7.77
CA ASP A 27 -14.94 -10.12 -7.00
C ASP A 27 -14.69 -10.11 -5.47
N PRO A 28 -14.09 -9.04 -4.93
CA PRO A 28 -13.67 -9.02 -3.53
C PRO A 28 -14.89 -9.21 -2.61
N PRO A 29 -14.73 -9.91 -1.47
CA PRO A 29 -15.84 -10.25 -0.59
C PRO A 29 -16.68 -9.02 -0.20
N ARG A 30 -18.00 -9.17 -0.22
CA ARG A 30 -18.92 -8.13 0.27
C ARG A 30 -18.91 -8.03 1.79
N CYS A 31 -19.29 -6.85 2.28
CA CYS A 31 -19.52 -6.66 3.71
C CYS A 31 -20.77 -7.39 4.20
N ASP A 32 -21.88 -7.26 3.46
CA ASP A 32 -23.11 -8.02 3.65
C ASP A 32 -23.37 -8.94 2.45
N LEU A 33 -23.63 -10.21 2.74
CA LEU A 33 -23.96 -11.22 1.73
C LEU A 33 -25.38 -11.07 1.17
N SER A 34 -26.21 -10.20 1.76
CA SER A 34 -27.54 -9.87 1.25
C SER A 34 -27.55 -8.85 0.10
N GLU A 35 -26.50 -8.04 -0.03
CA GLU A 35 -26.38 -6.96 -1.03
C GLU A 35 -25.84 -7.44 -2.38
N PRO A 36 -26.11 -6.81 -3.53
CA PRO A 36 -25.51 -7.24 -4.79
C PRO A 36 -23.97 -7.10 -4.81
N GLN A 37 -23.28 -8.00 -5.52
CA GLN A 37 -21.85 -7.80 -5.86
C GLN A 37 -21.76 -6.66 -6.87
N VAL A 38 -21.20 -5.53 -6.44
CA VAL A 38 -21.07 -4.32 -7.27
C VAL A 38 -19.62 -3.95 -7.56
N VAL A 39 -18.67 -4.45 -6.76
CA VAL A 39 -17.23 -4.27 -7.00
C VAL A 39 -16.73 -5.46 -7.80
N ASN A 40 -16.21 -5.19 -9.00
CA ASN A 40 -15.74 -6.21 -9.93
C ASN A 40 -14.26 -6.53 -9.68
N SER A 41 -13.44 -5.51 -9.42
CA SER A 41 -12.02 -5.71 -9.09
C SER A 41 -11.43 -4.55 -8.30
N VAL A 42 -10.43 -4.86 -7.47
CA VAL A 42 -9.55 -3.88 -6.82
C VAL A 42 -8.11 -4.19 -7.21
N LYS A 43 -7.44 -3.22 -7.83
CA LYS A 43 -6.02 -3.28 -8.16
C LYS A 43 -5.22 -2.31 -7.32
N ALA A 44 -3.98 -2.67 -7.01
CA ALA A 44 -3.08 -1.84 -6.23
C ALA A 44 -1.62 -2.00 -6.70
N ASN A 45 -0.82 -0.94 -6.58
CA ASN A 45 0.65 -1.05 -6.70
C ASN A 45 1.29 -1.71 -5.46
N ALA A 46 0.77 -2.86 -5.07
CA ALA A 46 1.17 -3.64 -3.90
C ALA A 46 1.27 -5.12 -4.29
N THR A 47 1.93 -5.93 -3.46
CA THR A 47 1.95 -7.38 -3.64
C THR A 47 0.79 -8.03 -2.87
N CYS A 48 0.19 -9.08 -3.41
CA CYS A 48 -0.82 -9.86 -2.69
C CYS A 48 -0.73 -11.37 -2.96
N PRO A 49 0.21 -12.08 -2.30
CA PRO A 49 0.20 -13.53 -2.34
C PRO A 49 -1.08 -14.05 -1.68
N ASP A 50 -1.73 -15.02 -2.32
CA ASP A 50 -2.98 -15.63 -1.85
C ASP A 50 -4.09 -14.60 -1.53
N ASP A 51 -4.21 -13.55 -2.35
CA ASP A 51 -5.17 -12.45 -2.23
C ASP A 51 -5.04 -11.61 -0.93
N VAL A 52 -3.94 -11.73 -0.20
CA VAL A 52 -3.66 -10.93 1.01
C VAL A 52 -2.71 -9.77 0.69
N VAL A 53 -3.22 -8.54 0.71
CA VAL A 53 -2.46 -7.34 0.30
C VAL A 53 -1.40 -6.96 1.33
N THR A 54 -0.15 -6.85 0.89
CA THR A 54 0.95 -6.38 1.73
C THR A 54 1.09 -4.87 1.63
N LEU A 55 0.88 -4.20 2.77
CA LEU A 55 1.00 -2.76 2.95
C LEU A 55 2.20 -2.43 3.84
N VAL A 56 2.96 -1.38 3.54
CA VAL A 56 4.11 -0.93 4.32
C VAL A 56 3.82 0.44 4.90
N VAL A 57 4.10 0.63 6.18
CA VAL A 57 3.87 1.91 6.86
C VAL A 57 4.68 3.04 6.22
N GLY A 58 4.01 4.16 5.97
CA GLY A 58 4.59 5.35 5.35
C GLY A 58 4.79 5.25 3.84
N GLU A 59 4.33 4.18 3.20
CA GLU A 59 4.25 4.08 1.74
C GLU A 59 2.88 4.55 1.24
N THR A 60 2.88 5.00 -0.02
CA THR A 60 1.69 5.45 -0.73
C THR A 60 1.29 4.40 -1.77
N TYR A 61 0.00 4.10 -1.79
CA TYR A 61 -0.61 3.14 -2.69
C TYR A 61 -1.68 3.83 -3.54
N LYS A 62 -1.61 3.60 -4.83
CA LYS A 62 -2.62 3.93 -5.82
C LYS A 62 -3.47 2.69 -6.04
N LEU A 63 -4.77 2.89 -6.00
CA LEU A 63 -5.73 1.86 -6.35
C LEU A 63 -6.32 2.13 -7.72
N ASP A 64 -6.87 1.09 -8.32
CA ASP A 64 -7.82 1.14 -9.42
C ASP A 64 -8.97 0.19 -9.06
N VAL A 65 -10.15 0.76 -8.85
CA VAL A 65 -11.34 0.05 -8.41
C VAL A 65 -12.38 0.09 -9.51
N ASN A 66 -12.67 -1.08 -10.05
CA ASN A 66 -13.74 -1.24 -11.02
C ASN A 66 -15.03 -1.63 -10.29
N PHE A 67 -16.05 -0.80 -10.39
CA PHE A 67 -17.36 -1.07 -9.77
C PHE A 67 -18.53 -0.54 -10.60
N THR A 68 -19.71 -1.13 -10.37
CA THR A 68 -20.96 -0.80 -11.05
C THR A 68 -22.05 -0.61 -10.00
N PRO A 69 -22.38 0.64 -9.59
CA PRO A 69 -23.37 0.90 -8.56
C PRO A 69 -24.77 0.55 -9.07
N VAL A 70 -25.64 0.08 -8.18
CA VAL A 70 -27.04 -0.29 -8.52
C VAL A 70 -28.03 0.86 -8.33
N LYS A 71 -27.59 1.96 -7.72
CA LYS A 71 -28.36 3.18 -7.49
C LYS A 71 -27.57 4.40 -7.93
N GLU A 72 -28.30 5.50 -8.15
CA GLU A 72 -27.70 6.81 -8.38
C GLU A 72 -27.22 7.38 -7.04
N ALA A 73 -26.18 8.21 -7.08
CA ALA A 73 -25.66 8.90 -5.90
C ALA A 73 -25.18 10.30 -6.32
N GLU A 74 -25.66 11.33 -5.63
CA GLU A 74 -25.27 12.72 -5.92
C GLU A 74 -23.86 13.01 -5.42
N ASN A 75 -23.48 12.40 -4.29
CA ASN A 75 -22.13 12.45 -3.73
C ASN A 75 -21.64 11.04 -3.38
N ALA A 76 -20.33 10.88 -3.23
CA ALA A 76 -19.73 9.62 -2.84
C ALA A 76 -18.56 9.86 -1.87
N THR A 77 -18.59 9.24 -0.69
CA THR A 77 -17.57 9.40 0.35
C THR A 77 -16.98 8.05 0.74
N SER A 78 -15.66 7.97 0.79
CA SER A 78 -14.95 6.77 1.24
C SER A 78 -14.94 6.65 2.77
N VAL A 79 -15.23 5.45 3.27
CA VAL A 79 -15.16 5.09 4.70
C VAL A 79 -14.38 3.78 4.83
N VAL A 80 -13.31 3.80 5.63
CA VAL A 80 -12.46 2.62 5.85
C VAL A 80 -12.44 2.25 7.32
N GLU A 81 -12.64 0.97 7.58
CA GLU A 81 -12.64 0.38 8.91
C GLU A 81 -11.70 -0.83 8.93
N VAL A 82 -10.87 -0.93 9.96
CA VAL A 82 -9.92 -2.03 10.14
C VAL A 82 -10.49 -2.97 11.18
N TYR A 83 -10.57 -4.26 10.85
CA TYR A 83 -10.89 -5.34 11.75
C TYR A 83 -9.60 -6.03 12.18
N PHE A 84 -9.25 -5.89 13.45
CA PHE A 84 -8.03 -6.43 14.02
C PHE A 84 -8.30 -7.04 15.41
N LEU A 85 -8.01 -8.33 15.59
CA LEU A 85 -8.25 -9.07 16.85
C LEU A 85 -9.68 -8.91 17.40
N GLY A 86 -10.68 -8.89 16.52
CA GLY A 86 -12.09 -8.71 16.90
C GLY A 86 -12.48 -7.26 17.24
N LEU A 87 -11.55 -6.32 17.18
CA LEU A 87 -11.82 -4.89 17.32
C LEU A 87 -12.07 -4.26 15.95
N LYS A 88 -13.09 -3.40 15.90
CA LYS A 88 -13.42 -2.56 14.75
C LYS A 88 -12.86 -1.16 14.97
N ILE A 89 -11.90 -0.75 14.16
CA ILE A 89 -11.15 0.49 14.31
C ILE A 89 -11.39 1.39 13.09
N PRO A 90 -12.06 2.54 13.22
CA PRO A 90 -12.25 3.45 12.09
C PRO A 90 -10.91 4.06 11.65
N VAL A 91 -10.71 4.24 10.35
CA VAL A 91 -9.52 4.89 9.78
C VAL A 91 -9.87 6.32 9.37
N HIS A 92 -8.97 7.25 9.66
CA HIS A 92 -9.12 8.63 9.19
C HIS A 92 -8.57 8.72 7.77
N ILE A 93 -9.41 9.14 6.83
CA ILE A 93 -9.06 9.35 5.41
C ILE A 93 -9.03 10.87 5.19
N THR A 94 -7.94 11.38 4.62
CA THR A 94 -7.76 12.84 4.38
C THR A 94 -8.58 13.33 3.21
N ASP A 95 -8.65 12.54 2.14
CA ASP A 95 -9.31 12.90 0.87
C ASP A 95 -10.48 11.94 0.62
N ALA A 96 -11.45 11.97 1.54
CA ALA A 96 -12.55 11.02 1.57
C ALA A 96 -13.62 11.26 0.49
N ASP A 97 -13.72 12.48 -0.06
CA ASP A 97 -14.65 12.77 -1.15
C ASP A 97 -14.18 12.08 -2.43
N ALA A 98 -14.89 11.02 -2.80
CA ALA A 98 -14.55 10.21 -3.95
C ALA A 98 -14.77 10.97 -5.27
N CYS A 99 -15.72 11.90 -5.32
CA CYS A 99 -16.08 12.66 -6.52
C CYS A 99 -14.95 13.59 -7.02
N GLU A 100 -13.95 13.87 -6.17
CA GLU A 100 -12.78 14.68 -6.51
C GLU A 100 -11.61 13.86 -7.06
N HIS A 101 -11.68 12.52 -6.98
CA HIS A 101 -10.64 11.63 -7.49
C HIS A 101 -10.82 11.31 -8.97
N LYS A 102 -9.77 10.76 -9.56
CA LYS A 102 -9.80 10.37 -10.98
C LYS A 102 -10.73 9.19 -11.21
N GLY A 103 -11.37 9.24 -12.37
CA GLY A 103 -12.16 8.13 -12.92
C GLY A 103 -13.60 8.01 -12.41
N ILE A 104 -13.98 8.84 -11.43
CA ILE A 104 -15.37 9.07 -11.06
C ILE A 104 -15.69 10.57 -11.08
N LYS A 105 -16.90 10.90 -11.54
CA LYS A 105 -17.45 12.26 -11.48
C LYS A 105 -18.92 12.14 -11.11
N CYS A 106 -19.29 12.83 -10.04
CA CYS A 106 -20.65 12.78 -9.55
C CYS A 106 -21.57 13.72 -10.34
N PRO A 107 -22.88 13.40 -10.45
CA PRO A 107 -23.55 12.24 -9.84
C PRO A 107 -23.18 10.90 -10.49
N LEU A 108 -23.06 9.85 -9.67
CA LEU A 108 -22.91 8.48 -10.13
C LEU A 108 -24.25 7.95 -10.63
N LYS A 109 -24.21 7.19 -11.73
CA LYS A 109 -25.39 6.61 -12.36
C LYS A 109 -25.49 5.13 -12.06
N ALA A 110 -26.69 4.67 -11.79
CA ALA A 110 -26.98 3.25 -11.67
C ALA A 110 -26.58 2.49 -12.96
N ASN A 111 -26.01 1.31 -12.79
CA ASN A 111 -25.59 0.39 -13.85
C ASN A 111 -24.50 0.92 -14.80
N GLN A 112 -23.90 2.08 -14.49
CA GLN A 112 -22.71 2.57 -15.20
C GLN A 112 -21.46 2.06 -14.49
N THR A 113 -20.51 1.48 -15.22
CA THR A 113 -19.24 1.03 -14.61
C THR A 113 -18.26 2.19 -14.52
N TYR A 114 -17.53 2.25 -13.41
CA TYR A 114 -16.52 3.26 -13.11
C TYR A 114 -15.19 2.59 -12.75
N ASP A 115 -14.10 3.24 -13.14
CA ASP A 115 -12.73 2.92 -12.75
C ASP A 115 -12.24 4.02 -11.80
N PHE A 116 -12.33 3.80 -10.50
CA PHE A 116 -12.01 4.79 -9.47
C PHE A 116 -10.56 4.64 -9.02
N GLU A 117 -9.77 5.72 -9.11
CA GLU A 117 -8.33 5.71 -8.82
C GLU A 117 -7.94 6.51 -7.56
N PRO A 118 -8.30 6.06 -6.33
CA PRO A 118 -7.87 6.75 -5.12
C PRO A 118 -6.41 6.47 -4.79
N VAL A 119 -5.81 7.40 -4.05
CA VAL A 119 -4.46 7.27 -3.52
C VAL A 119 -4.53 7.34 -2.00
N PHE A 120 -3.92 6.38 -1.31
CA PHE A 120 -3.88 6.35 0.15
C PHE A 120 -2.46 6.17 0.66
N GLU A 121 -2.17 6.74 1.82
CA GLU A 121 -0.91 6.57 2.54
C GLU A 121 -1.16 5.78 3.82
N VAL A 122 -0.31 4.78 4.09
CA VAL A 122 -0.47 3.92 5.26
C VAL A 122 0.12 4.60 6.50
N LYS A 123 -0.75 5.27 7.26
CA LYS A 123 -0.40 6.00 8.48
C LYS A 123 -1.16 5.42 9.69
N PRO A 124 -0.62 4.41 10.38
CA PRO A 124 -1.26 3.88 11.57
C PRO A 124 -1.28 4.93 12.69
N ARG A 125 -2.34 4.96 13.51
CA ARG A 125 -2.47 5.92 14.62
C ARG A 125 -1.38 5.78 15.68
N MET A 126 -0.85 4.57 15.83
CA MET A 126 0.25 4.25 16.73
C MET A 126 1.38 3.58 15.93
N PRO A 127 2.65 3.80 16.31
CA PRO A 127 3.76 3.07 15.71
C PRO A 127 3.56 1.56 15.85
N ILE A 128 3.80 0.83 14.77
CA ILE A 128 3.83 -0.63 14.78
C ILE A 128 5.27 -1.07 14.61
N SER A 129 5.71 -2.07 15.39
CA SER A 129 7.06 -2.64 15.32
C SER A 129 7.04 -4.10 14.84
N ILE A 130 5.85 -4.64 14.59
CA ILE A 130 5.61 -6.00 14.13
C ILE A 130 4.65 -5.97 12.94
N GLU A 131 4.66 -7.05 12.17
CA GLU A 131 3.67 -7.29 11.13
C GLU A 131 2.27 -7.49 11.73
N LEU A 132 1.26 -6.84 11.15
CA LEU A 132 -0.13 -6.94 11.57
C LEU A 132 -0.99 -7.55 10.47
N LYS A 133 -1.77 -8.57 10.82
CA LYS A 133 -2.79 -9.15 9.94
C LYS A 133 -4.14 -8.58 10.30
N ALA A 134 -4.85 -8.01 9.34
CA ALA A 134 -6.14 -7.39 9.54
C ALA A 134 -7.05 -7.58 8.32
N THR A 135 -8.33 -7.33 8.48
CA THR A 135 -9.27 -7.21 7.36
C THR A 135 -9.69 -5.75 7.25
N LEU A 136 -9.49 -5.15 6.08
CA LEU A 136 -10.04 -3.84 5.77
C LEU A 136 -11.47 -4.01 5.27
N SER A 137 -12.38 -3.22 5.80
CA SER A 137 -13.70 -2.99 5.23
C SER A 137 -13.68 -1.60 4.62
N TRP A 138 -14.02 -1.51 3.34
CA TRP A 138 -14.08 -0.26 2.63
C TRP A 138 -15.47 -0.08 2.02
N SER A 139 -16.14 0.97 2.49
CA SER A 139 -17.40 1.46 1.93
C SER A 139 -17.16 2.70 1.10
N LEU A 140 -17.91 2.80 0.01
CA LEU A 140 -18.22 4.07 -0.62
C LEU A 140 -19.69 4.37 -0.31
N VAL A 141 -19.96 5.48 0.38
CA VAL A 141 -21.31 5.84 0.83
C VAL A 141 -21.84 7.05 0.09
N ASP A 142 -23.15 7.11 -0.12
CA ASP A 142 -23.83 8.25 -0.76
C ASP A 142 -24.11 9.40 0.22
N GLU A 143 -24.82 10.44 -0.26
CA GLU A 143 -25.24 11.60 0.53
C GLU A 143 -26.13 11.26 1.74
N ASN A 144 -26.79 10.09 1.73
CA ASN A 144 -27.64 9.59 2.81
C ASN A 144 -26.89 8.65 3.76
N LYS A 145 -25.58 8.45 3.54
CA LYS A 145 -24.71 7.51 4.27
C LYS A 145 -25.10 6.06 4.07
N GLU A 146 -25.75 5.74 2.96
CA GLU A 146 -26.01 4.38 2.55
C GLU A 146 -24.89 3.88 1.65
N ASP A 147 -24.53 2.60 1.76
CA ASP A 147 -23.49 2.00 0.94
C ASP A 147 -23.89 2.03 -0.55
N ILE A 148 -23.03 2.64 -1.37
CA ILE A 148 -22.99 2.45 -2.82
C ILE A 148 -22.32 1.10 -3.10
N PHE A 149 -21.24 0.82 -2.36
CA PHE A 149 -20.67 -0.51 -2.19
C PHE A 149 -20.04 -0.65 -0.81
N CYS A 150 -19.89 -1.90 -0.35
CA CYS A 150 -18.98 -2.24 0.73
C CYS A 150 -18.25 -3.56 0.42
N THR A 151 -16.92 -3.53 0.50
CA THR A 151 -16.07 -4.70 0.25
C THR A 151 -15.02 -4.91 1.35
N ARG A 152 -14.54 -6.15 1.48
CA ARG A 152 -13.50 -6.56 2.41
C ARG A 152 -12.27 -7.07 1.71
N VAL A 153 -11.11 -6.68 2.22
CA VAL A 153 -9.80 -7.12 1.74
C VAL A 153 -8.92 -7.49 2.92
N ASP A 154 -8.32 -8.67 2.88
CA ASP A 154 -7.36 -9.08 3.90
C ASP A 154 -6.00 -8.43 3.61
N VAL A 155 -5.39 -7.90 4.66
CA VAL A 155 -4.15 -7.15 4.57
C VAL A 155 -3.13 -7.59 5.60
N VAL A 156 -1.87 -7.45 5.21
CA VAL A 156 -0.70 -7.55 6.07
C VAL A 156 -0.02 -6.19 6.08
N VAL A 157 -0.03 -5.52 7.23
CA VAL A 157 0.67 -4.23 7.41
C VAL A 157 2.04 -4.49 8.02
N LYS A 158 3.09 -4.18 7.28
CA LYS A 158 4.48 -4.29 7.71
C LYS A 158 5.00 -2.95 8.23
N PRO A 159 5.79 -2.96 9.32
CA PRO A 159 6.50 -1.76 9.73
C PRO A 159 7.42 -1.30 8.61
N LYS A 160 7.65 0.01 8.51
CA LYS A 160 8.71 0.51 7.63
C LYS A 160 10.03 -0.13 8.07
N PRO A 161 10.86 -0.64 7.14
CA PRO A 161 12.22 -1.03 7.48
C PRO A 161 12.90 0.18 8.11
N THR A 162 13.03 0.18 9.44
CA THR A 162 13.90 1.14 10.11
C THR A 162 15.30 0.74 9.68
N ASP A 163 16.14 1.70 9.26
CA ASP A 163 17.52 1.48 8.83
C ASP A 163 18.34 0.89 9.98
N THR A 164 18.13 -0.40 10.22
CA THR A 164 18.65 -1.17 11.36
C THR A 164 20.11 -1.53 11.10
N ALA A 165 20.64 -1.26 9.91
CA ALA A 165 22.07 -1.31 9.64
C ALA A 165 22.88 -0.27 10.45
N GLN A 166 22.27 0.84 10.90
CA GLN A 166 22.96 1.81 11.77
C GLN A 166 23.03 1.41 13.25
N PHE A 167 22.09 0.59 13.75
CA PHE A 167 22.08 0.17 15.16
C PHE A 167 22.82 -1.15 15.42
N TYR A 168 23.18 -1.89 14.36
CA TYR A 168 24.02 -3.09 14.42
C TYR A 168 25.47 -2.85 13.96
N LEU A 169 25.95 -1.60 13.91
CA LEU A 169 27.40 -1.43 13.94
C LEU A 169 27.86 -1.83 15.35
N PRO A 170 28.61 -2.94 15.52
CA PRO A 170 29.24 -3.20 16.80
C PRO A 170 30.07 -1.96 17.11
N PHE A 171 30.02 -1.48 18.36
CA PHE A 171 30.93 -0.49 18.92
C PHE A 171 32.27 -0.59 18.19
N GLN A 172 32.55 0.33 17.25
CA GLN A 172 33.89 0.41 16.70
C GLN A 172 34.77 0.72 17.90
N PRO A 173 35.73 -0.14 18.27
CA PRO A 173 36.63 0.19 19.36
C PRO A 173 37.25 1.52 19.00
N VAL A 174 37.04 2.51 19.86
CA VAL A 174 37.74 3.80 19.79
C VAL A 174 39.21 3.43 19.80
N HIS A 175 39.86 3.59 18.65
CA HIS A 175 41.29 3.43 18.53
C HIS A 175 41.90 4.59 19.31
N ASP A 176 42.18 4.36 20.58
CA ASP A 176 42.89 5.30 21.45
C ASP A 176 44.28 5.53 20.85
N SER A 177 44.42 6.62 20.11
CA SER A 177 45.71 7.10 19.66
C SER A 177 46.41 7.71 20.87
N GLN A 178 47.20 6.87 21.55
CA GLN A 178 48.40 7.22 22.32
C GLN A 178 48.59 8.73 22.55
N ARG A 179 48.05 9.25 23.67
CA ARG A 179 48.69 10.38 24.35
C ARG A 179 49.63 9.80 25.40
N GLU A 180 50.91 9.70 25.04
CA GLU A 180 51.98 9.59 26.02
C GLU A 180 51.85 10.74 27.03
N MET A 181 51.56 10.41 28.29
CA MET A 181 51.71 11.35 29.40
C MET A 181 53.18 11.40 29.78
N THR A 182 53.93 12.35 29.22
CA THR A 182 55.27 12.66 29.73
C THR A 182 55.15 13.42 31.05
N PHE A 183 55.42 12.74 32.15
CA PHE A 183 55.69 13.37 33.45
C PHE A 183 57.03 14.12 33.37
N ARG A 184 56.99 15.45 33.47
CA ARG A 184 58.17 16.25 33.79
C ARG A 184 58.25 16.40 35.30
N GLU A 185 59.33 15.90 35.88
CA GLU A 185 59.75 16.23 37.24
C GLU A 185 60.06 17.73 37.31
N VAL A 186 59.47 18.40 38.31
CA VAL A 186 59.73 19.80 38.63
C VAL A 186 60.90 19.84 39.62
N PRO A 187 61.95 20.67 39.39
CA PRO A 187 63.07 20.83 40.31
C PRO A 187 62.71 21.58 41.60
#